data_AF-A0A074TG85-F1
#
_entry.id   AF-A0A074TG85-F1
#
_cell.length_a   1.000
_cell.length_b   1.000
_cell.length_c   1.000
_cell.angle_alpha   90.00
_cell.angle_beta   90.00
_cell.angle_gamma   90.00
#
_symmetry.space_group_name_H-M   'P 1'
#
loop_
_entity.id
_entity.type
_entity.pdbx_description
1 polymer ?
#
loop_
_entity_poly.entity_id
_entity_poly.type
_entity_poly.pdbx_seq_one_letter_code
_entity_poly.pdbx_strand_id
1 'polypeptide(L)'
;MAVRAGLEAEDLIEMISWTGKPIGDVRMEFRNEVFVSRALRNPQMRGCPVCLREDAETHPVGAAADQAMRGDWQFREVNLCVRHRHPLVDFWREQTQEKRYDTGPRLADIREKISGGEF
;
A
#
# COMPACT_ATOMS: atom_id res chain seq x y z
N MET A 1 -4.70 4.70 22.27
CA MET A 1 -5.05 3.52 21.44
C MET A 1 -3.84 2.94 20.71
N ALA A 2 -2.85 3.71 20.24
CA ALA A 2 -1.64 3.18 19.57
C ALA A 2 -0.61 2.51 20.51
N VAL A 3 -0.33 3.11 21.69
CA VAL A 3 0.65 2.57 22.66
C VAL A 3 0.34 1.13 23.12
N ARG A 4 -0.94 0.72 23.11
CA ARG A 4 -1.35 -0.65 23.48
C ARG A 4 -1.01 -1.71 22.41
N ALA A 5 -0.63 -1.29 21.21
CA ALA A 5 -0.23 -2.16 20.11
C ALA A 5 1.30 -2.25 19.94
N GLY A 6 2.09 -1.68 20.86
CA GLY A 6 3.56 -1.67 20.77
C GLY A 6 4.12 -0.70 19.73
N LEU A 7 3.32 0.30 19.31
CA LEU A 7 3.76 1.37 18.42
C LEU A 7 4.24 2.56 19.25
N GLU A 8 5.43 3.05 18.94
CA GLU A 8 5.97 4.29 19.50
C GLU A 8 5.25 5.50 18.89
N ALA A 9 5.42 6.67 19.50
CA ALA A 9 4.78 7.90 19.01
C ALA A 9 5.26 8.26 17.59
N GLU A 10 6.53 7.98 17.30
CA GLU A 10 7.18 8.19 16.02
C GLU A 10 6.56 7.32 14.92
N ASP A 11 6.26 6.05 15.21
CA ASP A 11 5.61 5.14 14.26
C ASP A 11 4.22 5.65 13.88
N LEU A 12 3.49 6.18 14.86
CA LEU A 12 2.17 6.75 14.63
C LEU A 12 2.25 8.02 13.76
N ILE A 13 3.23 8.89 14.02
CA ILE A 13 3.48 10.10 13.22
C ILE A 13 3.82 9.72 11.78
N GLU A 14 4.70 8.74 11.61
CA GLU A 14 5.07 8.23 10.29
C GLU A 14 3.85 7.67 9.55
N MET A 15 3.06 6.81 10.19
CA MET A 15 1.85 6.23 9.60
C MET A 15 0.82 7.30 9.20
N ILE A 16 0.64 8.33 10.03
CA ILE A 16 -0.24 9.47 9.72
C ILE A 16 0.32 10.27 8.53
N SER A 17 1.64 10.41 8.39
CA SER A 17 2.25 11.11 7.25
C SER A 17 1.95 10.46 5.89
N TRP A 18 1.63 9.16 5.90
CA TRP A 18 1.18 8.39 4.74
C TRP A 18 -0.34 8.45 4.52
N THR A 19 -1.06 9.25 5.31
CA THR A 19 -2.51 9.47 5.16
C THR A 19 -2.75 10.87 4.60
N GLY A 20 -3.33 10.94 3.40
CA GLY A 20 -3.66 12.23 2.81
C GLY A 20 -4.78 12.94 3.56
N LYS A 21 -4.56 14.20 3.94
CA LYS A 21 -5.50 15.06 4.67
C LYS A 21 -6.28 15.94 3.69
N PRO A 22 -7.62 15.93 3.70
CA PRO A 22 -8.41 16.80 2.82
C PRO A 22 -8.22 18.26 3.21
N ILE A 23 -8.03 19.13 2.21
CA ILE A 23 -7.89 20.59 2.40
C ILE A 23 -8.93 21.42 1.63
N GLY A 24 -9.96 20.77 1.08
CA GLY A 24 -11.00 21.41 0.24
C GLY A 24 -10.75 21.22 -1.26
N ASP A 25 -11.75 21.56 -2.09
CA ASP A 25 -11.66 21.58 -3.57
C ASP A 25 -11.03 20.33 -4.22
N VAL A 26 -11.33 19.14 -3.69
CA VAL A 26 -10.80 17.86 -4.22
C VAL A 26 -9.26 17.79 -4.10
N ARG A 27 -8.67 18.55 -3.17
CA ARG A 27 -7.23 18.54 -2.87
C ARG A 27 -6.94 17.89 -1.53
N MET A 28 -5.76 17.30 -1.47
CA MET A 28 -5.24 16.59 -0.31
C MET A 28 -3.82 17.07 -0.05
N GLU A 29 -3.53 17.38 1.22
CA GLU A 29 -2.17 17.53 1.71
C GLU A 29 -1.61 16.12 2.00
N PHE A 30 -0.44 15.82 1.45
CA PHE A 30 0.23 14.53 1.63
C PHE A 30 1.73 14.76 1.61
N ARG A 31 2.42 14.36 2.69
CA ARG A 31 3.87 14.56 2.87
C ARG A 31 4.33 16.01 2.60
N ASN A 32 3.60 16.99 3.16
CA ASN A 32 3.82 18.44 3.03
C ASN A 32 3.63 19.01 1.61
N GLU A 33 3.04 18.24 0.70
CA GLU A 33 2.76 18.64 -0.67
C GLU A 33 1.26 18.57 -0.96
N VAL A 34 0.79 19.35 -1.94
CA VAL A 34 -0.64 19.41 -2.31
C VAL A 34 -0.89 18.65 -3.60
N PHE A 35 -1.75 17.64 -3.52
CA PHE A 35 -2.17 16.84 -4.67
C PHE A 35 -3.69 16.86 -4.87
N VAL A 36 -4.11 16.58 -6.10
CA VAL A 36 -5.52 16.24 -6.36
C VAL A 36 -5.84 14.88 -5.73
N SER A 37 -7.04 14.71 -5.17
CA SER A 37 -7.42 13.50 -4.43
C SER A 37 -7.26 12.21 -5.23
N ARG A 38 -7.45 12.29 -6.55
CA ARG A 38 -7.31 11.18 -7.50
C ARG A 38 -5.89 10.63 -7.58
N ALA A 39 -4.88 11.43 -7.23
CA ALA A 39 -3.49 11.01 -7.21
C ALA A 39 -3.20 10.03 -6.05
N LEU A 40 -3.99 10.08 -4.98
CA LEU A 40 -3.83 9.22 -3.79
C LEU A 40 -4.96 8.18 -3.64
N ARG A 41 -6.17 8.48 -4.14
CA ARG A 41 -7.36 7.62 -4.02
C ARG A 41 -7.70 6.92 -5.33
N ASN A 42 -6.70 6.35 -6.01
CA ASN A 42 -6.90 5.62 -7.27
C ASN A 42 -7.63 4.27 -7.00
N PRO A 43 -8.68 3.90 -7.76
CA PRO A 43 -9.29 2.57 -7.68
C PRO A 43 -8.36 1.43 -8.07
N GLN A 44 -7.29 1.73 -8.80
CA GLN A 44 -6.27 0.76 -9.18
C GLN A 44 -5.22 0.63 -8.07
N MET A 45 -5.12 -0.57 -7.50
CA MET A 45 -4.10 -0.92 -6.51
C MET A 45 -2.91 -1.54 -7.24
N ARG A 46 -1.72 -0.98 -6.97
CA ARG A 46 -0.46 -1.36 -7.60
C ARG A 46 0.56 -1.74 -6.54
N GLY A 47 1.58 -2.49 -6.94
CA GLY A 47 2.72 -2.74 -6.07
C GLY A 47 3.85 -3.49 -6.75
N CYS A 48 4.84 -3.87 -5.94
CA CYS A 48 5.99 -4.62 -6.43
C CYS A 48 5.82 -6.11 -6.09
N PRO A 49 5.72 -7.00 -7.09
CA PRO A 49 5.59 -8.44 -6.82
C PRO A 49 6.85 -9.01 -6.17
N VAL A 50 8.03 -8.43 -6.43
CA VAL A 50 9.29 -8.84 -5.80
C VAL A 50 9.29 -8.56 -4.30
N CYS A 51 8.86 -7.35 -3.86
CA CYS A 51 8.69 -7.03 -2.45
C CYS A 51 7.73 -8.01 -1.77
N LEU A 52 6.60 -8.31 -2.40
CA LEU A 52 5.59 -9.19 -1.80
C LEU A 52 6.06 -10.66 -1.74
N ARG A 53 6.95 -11.12 -2.62
CA ARG A 53 7.60 -12.42 -2.47
C ARG A 53 8.59 -12.45 -1.31
N GLU A 54 9.43 -11.42 -1.20
CA GLU A 54 10.38 -11.31 -0.08
C GLU A 54 9.65 -11.25 1.28
N ASP A 55 8.52 -10.53 1.34
CA ASP A 55 7.68 -10.49 2.54
C ASP A 55 7.21 -11.91 2.92
N ALA A 56 6.76 -12.70 1.93
CA ALA A 56 6.23 -14.05 2.12
C ALA A 56 7.32 -15.06 2.52
N GLU A 57 8.55 -14.89 2.01
CA GLU A 57 9.71 -15.71 2.40
C GLU A 57 10.16 -15.40 3.84
N THR A 58 10.04 -14.15 4.28
CA THR A 58 10.53 -13.70 5.59
C THR A 58 9.57 -14.09 6.73
N HIS A 59 8.27 -14.19 6.46
CA HIS A 59 7.24 -14.50 7.47
C HIS A 59 6.38 -15.70 7.06
N PRO A 60 6.91 -16.93 7.08
CA PRO A 60 6.17 -18.11 6.63
C PRO A 60 4.98 -18.53 7.52
N VAL A 61 4.77 -17.90 8.68
CA VAL A 61 3.70 -18.27 9.64
C VAL A 61 3.11 -17.04 10.34
N GLY A 62 2.06 -16.44 9.76
CA GLY A 62 1.19 -15.50 10.49
C GLY A 62 0.45 -14.52 9.58
N ALA A 63 -0.89 -14.57 9.61
CA ALA A 63 -1.82 -13.80 8.76
C ALA A 63 -1.66 -12.26 8.78
N ALA A 64 -0.85 -11.70 9.69
CA ALA A 64 -0.58 -10.28 9.78
C ALA A 64 0.71 -9.83 9.07
N ALA A 65 1.57 -10.76 8.63
CA ALA A 65 2.94 -10.45 8.19
C ALA A 65 3.34 -10.99 6.81
N ASP A 66 2.47 -11.74 6.12
CA ASP A 66 2.88 -12.44 4.90
C ASP A 66 3.23 -11.51 3.74
N GLN A 67 2.48 -10.42 3.54
CA GLN A 67 2.61 -9.55 2.38
C GLN A 67 2.03 -8.17 2.72
N ALA A 68 2.82 -7.11 2.64
CA ALA A 68 2.37 -5.77 3.03
C ALA A 68 2.32 -4.80 1.84
N MET A 69 1.22 -4.06 1.70
CA MET A 69 1.17 -2.96 0.73
C MET A 69 1.99 -1.78 1.25
N ARG A 70 2.87 -1.21 0.43
CA ARG A 70 3.64 -0.01 0.79
C ARG A 70 2.84 1.26 0.49
N GLY A 71 3.00 2.28 1.33
CA GLY A 71 2.22 3.53 1.24
C GLY A 71 2.51 4.34 -0.04
N ASP A 72 3.75 4.34 -0.50
CA ASP A 72 4.20 5.02 -1.71
C ASP A 72 3.55 4.45 -2.99
N TRP A 73 3.22 3.15 -3.01
CA TRP A 73 2.58 2.53 -4.18
C TRP A 73 1.19 3.11 -4.50
N GLN A 74 0.52 3.68 -3.48
CA GLN A 74 -0.79 4.31 -3.65
C GLN A 74 -0.69 5.65 -4.41
N PHE A 75 0.48 6.29 -4.40
CA PHE A 75 0.66 7.55 -5.10
C PHE A 75 0.81 7.29 -6.60
N ARG A 76 -0.12 7.85 -7.39
CA ARG A 76 -0.26 7.59 -8.82
C ARG A 76 1.03 7.78 -9.61
N GLU A 77 1.81 8.81 -9.27
CA GLU A 77 3.03 9.17 -10.00
C GLU A 77 4.24 8.28 -9.63
N VAL A 78 4.13 7.47 -8.57
CA VAL A 78 5.09 6.39 -8.33
C VAL A 78 4.77 5.25 -9.29
N ASN A 79 5.72 4.98 -10.19
CA ASN A 79 5.61 3.92 -11.19
C ASN A 79 6.73 2.86 -11.06
N LEU A 80 7.68 3.06 -10.13
CA LEU A 80 8.80 2.16 -9.88
C LEU A 80 8.89 1.85 -8.40
N CYS A 81 9.16 0.59 -8.06
CA CYS A 81 9.57 0.19 -6.73
C CYS A 81 10.96 0.76 -6.44
N VAL A 82 11.10 1.51 -5.35
CA VAL A 82 12.38 2.12 -4.96
C VAL A 82 13.43 1.09 -4.56
N ARG A 83 13.02 -0.08 -4.07
CA ARG A 83 13.91 -1.17 -3.61
C ARG A 83 14.42 -2.01 -4.77
N HIS A 84 13.52 -2.51 -5.62
CA HIS A 84 13.86 -3.44 -6.70
C HIS A 84 14.02 -2.78 -8.07
N ARG A 85 13.70 -1.48 -8.20
CA ARG A 85 13.65 -0.76 -9.48
C ARG A 85 12.75 -1.45 -10.53
N HIS A 86 11.78 -2.21 -10.05
CA HIS A 86 10.79 -2.91 -10.86
C HIS A 86 9.58 -1.99 -11.10
N PRO A 87 8.99 -1.96 -12.31
CA PRO A 87 7.72 -1.29 -12.54
C PRO A 87 6.65 -1.75 -11.54
N LEU A 88 5.88 -0.81 -10.98
CA LEU A 88 4.73 -1.21 -10.18
C LEU A 88 3.67 -1.81 -11.11
N VAL A 89 3.19 -3.00 -10.78
CA VAL A 89 2.20 -3.75 -11.57
C VAL A 89 0.82 -3.53 -10.97
N ASP A 90 -0.21 -3.67 -11.80
CA ASP A 90 -1.60 -3.63 -11.34
C ASP A 90 -1.98 -4.96 -10.70
N PHE A 91 -2.45 -4.92 -9.46
CA PHE A 91 -2.89 -6.12 -8.74
C PHE A 91 -4.41 -6.30 -8.80
N TRP A 92 -5.17 -5.28 -8.41
CA TRP A 92 -6.63 -5.30 -8.49
C TRP A 92 -7.18 -3.88 -8.69
N ARG A 93 -8.45 -3.83 -9.11
CA ARG A 93 -9.21 -2.59 -9.23
C ARG A 93 -10.49 -2.70 -8.43
N GLU A 94 -10.71 -1.74 -7.53
CA GLU A 94 -11.92 -1.71 -6.69
C GLU A 94 -12.37 -0.26 -6.46
N GLN A 95 -13.65 0.00 -6.75
CA GLN A 95 -14.23 1.33 -6.65
C GLN A 95 -14.58 1.68 -5.21
N THR A 96 -15.07 0.69 -4.46
CA THR A 96 -15.47 0.86 -3.06
C THR A 96 -14.25 0.98 -2.17
N GLN A 97 -14.09 2.11 -1.48
CA GLN A 97 -12.89 2.38 -0.68
C GLN A 97 -12.62 1.30 0.38
N GLU A 98 -13.65 0.85 1.10
CA GLU A 98 -13.53 -0.19 2.12
C GLU A 98 -13.00 -1.50 1.52
N LYS A 99 -13.62 -1.98 0.44
CA LYS A 99 -13.19 -3.21 -0.27
C LYS A 99 -11.83 -3.08 -0.95
N ARG A 100 -11.40 -1.86 -1.26
CA ARG A 100 -10.11 -1.57 -1.90
C ARG A 100 -8.97 -1.73 -0.90
N TYR A 101 -9.18 -1.25 0.33
CA TYR A 101 -8.19 -1.25 1.40
C TYR A 101 -8.28 -2.45 2.35
N ASP A 102 -9.27 -3.33 2.17
CA ASP A 102 -9.28 -4.67 2.76
C ASP A 102 -8.25 -5.57 2.07
N THR A 103 -6.96 -5.29 2.31
CA THR A 103 -5.84 -5.87 1.54
C THR A 103 -5.60 -7.34 1.84
N GLY A 104 -5.96 -7.84 3.02
CA GLY A 104 -5.70 -9.22 3.43
C GLY A 104 -6.34 -10.24 2.49
N PRO A 105 -7.68 -10.22 2.31
CA PRO A 105 -8.36 -11.09 1.36
C PRO A 105 -7.87 -10.90 -0.08
N ARG A 106 -7.64 -9.65 -0.50
CA ARG A 106 -7.19 -9.33 -1.87
C ARG A 106 -5.81 -9.90 -2.19
N LEU A 107 -4.88 -9.85 -1.24
CA LEU A 107 -3.56 -10.45 -1.40
C LEU A 107 -3.62 -11.97 -1.39
N ALA A 108 -4.51 -12.56 -0.59
CA ALA A 108 -4.76 -14.00 -0.63
C ALA A 108 -5.23 -14.46 -2.02
N ASP A 109 -6.14 -13.71 -2.66
CA ASP A 109 -6.67 -14.03 -4.00
C ASP A 109 -5.58 -14.06 -5.10
N ILE A 110 -4.52 -13.26 -4.95
CA ILE A 110 -3.45 -13.11 -5.97
C ILE A 110 -2.11 -13.74 -5.54
N ARG A 111 -2.05 -14.38 -4.37
CA ARG A 111 -0.82 -14.91 -3.79
C ARG A 111 -0.06 -15.83 -4.73
N GLU A 112 -0.76 -16.80 -5.31
CA GLU A 112 -0.14 -17.78 -6.21
C GLU A 112 0.49 -17.11 -7.44
N LYS A 113 -0.14 -16.06 -7.97
CA LYS A 113 0.40 -15.28 -9.09
C LYS A 113 1.67 -14.52 -8.72
N ILE A 114 1.70 -13.97 -7.51
CA ILE A 114 2.88 -13.29 -6.97
C ILE A 114 4.05 -14.28 -6.85
N SER A 115 3.79 -15.43 -6.24
CA SER A 115 4.78 -16.50 -6.02
C SER A 115 5.25 -17.14 -7.33
N GLY A 116 4.33 -17.35 -8.29
CA GLY A 116 4.60 -17.93 -9.60
C GLY A 116 5.31 -16.97 -10.57
N GLY A 117 5.44 -15.68 -10.23
CA GLY A 117 6.10 -14.69 -11.08
C GLY A 117 5.28 -14.27 -12.30
N GLU A 118 3.95 -14.30 -12.20
CA GLU A 118 3.04 -13.95 -13.31
C GLU A 118 2.89 -12.43 -13.55
N PHE A 119 3.55 -11.61 -12.73
CA PHE A 119 3.51 -10.15 -12.77
C PHE A 119 4.83 -9.51 -13.20
#